data_AF-A0AAV6G854-F1
#
_entry.id   AF-A0AAV6G854-F1
#
_cell.length_a   1.000
_cell.length_b   1.000
_cell.length_c   1.000
_cell.angle_alpha   90.00
_cell.angle_beta   90.00
_cell.angle_gamma   90.00
#
_symmetry.space_group_name_H-M   'P 1'
#
loop_
_entity.id
_entity.type
_entity.pdbx_description
1 polymer ?
#
loop_
_entity_poly.entity_id
_entity_poly.type
_entity_poly.pdbx_seq_one_letter_code
_entity_poly.pdbx_strand_id
1 'polypeptide(L)'
;MRCCISTQHLGGTFTLQQLCGPFRETKISTGTSPHWNLTIPQVDFIHEGDYYCQYQTRVSSREFTSPQSATVSLSVIVVLVQPNISLSAPDGGLFWGPQGPEVTRGHSLSLICSTEPQHQGGSFHLFFDGSNRTRTQLAFNHSASFYIPEADYSHQGNYSCVYEVTVSSHTFKSTQTAPLTVIVRASLAPIIASGVISGLFLLLLIPAVLYLVKKKCLSDTNTHTIQMNTVANSSAITYGHGQVGSPWDEDENIYMNAVMPADQRDHYKEDDGDLEDDYVNVEELLGPTAIDHDYEEDDIYQNYN
;
A
#
# COMPACT_ATOMS: atom_id res chain seq x y z
N MET A 1 -30.93 -33.54 -18.52
CA MET A 1 -31.43 -33.26 -19.90
C MET A 1 -32.59 -34.18 -20.24
N ARG A 2 -33.52 -33.77 -21.12
CA ARG A 2 -34.69 -34.58 -21.48
C ARG A 2 -34.81 -34.71 -23.00
N CYS A 3 -34.76 -35.95 -23.50
CA CYS A 3 -35.06 -36.27 -24.89
C CYS A 3 -36.54 -36.67 -25.01
N CYS A 4 -37.26 -36.11 -25.97
CA CYS A 4 -38.66 -36.44 -26.25
C CYS A 4 -38.82 -36.80 -27.73
N ILE A 5 -39.69 -37.76 -28.04
CA ILE A 5 -40.03 -38.14 -29.41
C ILE A 5 -41.55 -38.17 -29.60
N SER A 6 -42.00 -37.71 -30.76
CA SER A 6 -43.39 -37.85 -31.21
C SER A 6 -43.42 -38.88 -32.34
N THR A 7 -43.72 -40.13 -32.01
CA THR A 7 -43.80 -41.24 -32.97
C THR A 7 -44.86 -42.25 -32.54
N GLN A 8 -45.42 -42.98 -33.50
CA GLN A 8 -46.38 -44.06 -33.25
C GLN A 8 -45.69 -45.36 -32.77
N HIS A 9 -44.39 -45.53 -33.05
CA HIS A 9 -43.62 -46.72 -32.70
C HIS A 9 -42.68 -46.45 -31.53
N LEU A 10 -43.16 -46.75 -30.31
CA LEU A 10 -42.38 -46.67 -29.07
C LEU A 10 -41.57 -47.97 -28.84
N GLY A 11 -40.62 -47.94 -27.90
CA GLY A 11 -39.78 -49.11 -27.60
C GLY A 11 -38.42 -49.16 -28.30
N GLY A 12 -37.89 -47.99 -28.67
CA GLY A 12 -36.60 -47.81 -29.30
C GLY A 12 -35.52 -47.31 -28.34
N THR A 13 -34.38 -46.92 -28.89
CA THR A 13 -33.20 -46.43 -28.18
C THR A 13 -33.08 -44.93 -28.35
N PHE A 14 -33.02 -44.20 -27.23
CA PHE A 14 -32.60 -42.81 -27.21
C PHE A 14 -31.07 -42.74 -27.06
N THR A 15 -30.45 -41.86 -27.83
CA THR A 15 -29.03 -41.51 -27.71
C THR A 15 -28.94 -40.01 -27.46
N LEU A 16 -28.22 -39.61 -26.41
CA LEU A 16 -27.78 -38.24 -26.20
C LEU A 16 -26.29 -38.20 -26.53
N GLN A 17 -25.88 -37.28 -27.39
CA GLN A 17 -24.50 -37.18 -27.82
C GLN A 17 -24.07 -35.71 -27.83
N GLN A 18 -22.82 -35.49 -27.42
CA GLN A 18 -22.16 -34.20 -27.54
C GLN A 18 -21.73 -33.98 -29.00
N LEU A 19 -21.98 -32.77 -29.52
CA LEU A 19 -21.68 -32.42 -30.91
C LEU A 19 -20.18 -32.51 -31.21
N CYS A 20 -19.38 -31.96 -30.31
CA CYS A 20 -17.93 -32.02 -30.32
C CYS A 20 -17.46 -32.52 -28.97
N GLY A 21 -17.38 -33.84 -28.82
CA GLY A 21 -16.85 -34.44 -27.59
C GLY A 21 -17.08 -35.95 -27.51
N PRO A 22 -16.47 -36.60 -26.51
CA PRO A 22 -16.57 -38.04 -26.34
C PRO A 22 -17.86 -38.47 -25.63
N PHE A 23 -18.62 -37.54 -25.04
CA PHE A 23 -19.77 -37.88 -24.22
C PHE A 23 -20.92 -38.41 -25.08
N ARG A 24 -21.32 -39.66 -24.80
CA ARG A 24 -22.46 -40.32 -25.44
C ARG A 24 -23.13 -41.24 -24.45
N GLU A 25 -24.42 -41.03 -24.25
CA GLU A 25 -25.25 -41.84 -23.37
C GLU A 25 -26.43 -42.43 -24.14
N THR A 26 -26.79 -43.67 -23.83
CA THR A 26 -27.87 -44.37 -24.52
C THR A 26 -28.83 -45.02 -23.54
N LYS A 27 -30.12 -44.99 -23.89
CA LYS A 27 -31.17 -45.65 -23.12
C LYS A 27 -32.10 -46.41 -24.04
N ILE A 28 -32.22 -47.71 -23.79
CA ILE A 28 -33.24 -48.55 -24.43
C ILE A 28 -34.55 -48.36 -23.66
N SER A 29 -35.61 -47.95 -24.36
CA SER A 29 -36.96 -47.78 -23.83
C SER A 29 -37.76 -49.07 -24.03
N THR A 30 -38.48 -49.53 -23.01
CA THR A 30 -39.20 -50.81 -23.00
C THR A 30 -40.63 -50.75 -23.55
N GLY A 31 -40.99 -49.69 -24.29
CA GLY A 31 -42.19 -49.70 -25.15
C GLY A 31 -43.30 -48.70 -24.82
N THR A 32 -43.25 -48.02 -23.66
CA THR A 32 -44.34 -47.10 -23.26
C THR A 32 -43.90 -45.65 -23.05
N SER A 33 -42.60 -45.37 -22.92
CA SER A 33 -42.13 -44.01 -22.67
C SER A 33 -41.73 -43.29 -23.97
N PRO A 34 -42.41 -42.17 -24.33
CA PRO A 34 -42.02 -41.29 -25.44
C PRO A 34 -40.91 -40.31 -25.05
N HIS A 35 -40.36 -40.42 -23.85
CA HIS A 35 -39.31 -39.54 -23.36
C HIS A 35 -38.29 -40.28 -22.52
N TRP A 36 -37.09 -39.72 -22.46
CA TRP A 36 -36.01 -40.16 -21.59
C TRP A 36 -35.41 -38.97 -20.87
N ASN A 37 -35.36 -39.07 -19.53
CA ASN A 37 -34.67 -38.11 -18.68
C ASN A 37 -33.29 -38.67 -18.34
N LEU A 38 -32.24 -37.92 -18.70
CA LEU A 38 -30.87 -38.17 -18.27
C LEU A 38 -30.53 -37.22 -17.10
N THR A 39 -30.07 -37.79 -16.01
CA THR A 39 -29.54 -37.07 -14.86
C THR A 39 -28.03 -37.32 -14.78
N ILE A 40 -27.24 -36.25 -14.82
CA ILE A 40 -25.81 -36.28 -14.56
C ILE A 40 -25.64 -35.77 -13.11
N PRO A 41 -25.32 -36.65 -12.15
CA PRO A 41 -25.35 -36.29 -10.73
C PRO A 41 -24.22 -35.33 -10.33
N GLN A 42 -23.07 -35.40 -11.01
CA GLN A 42 -21.94 -34.51 -10.82
C GLN A 42 -21.49 -33.99 -12.18
N VAL A 43 -21.55 -32.68 -12.36
CA VAL A 43 -21.16 -31.98 -13.58
C VAL A 43 -19.82 -31.32 -13.33
N ASP A 44 -18.92 -31.48 -14.29
CA ASP A 44 -17.60 -30.86 -14.36
C ASP A 44 -17.33 -30.40 -15.81
N PHE A 45 -16.15 -29.86 -16.06
CA PHE A 45 -15.79 -29.26 -17.34
C PHE A 45 -15.74 -30.23 -18.54
N ILE A 46 -15.68 -31.56 -18.34
CA ILE A 46 -15.78 -32.50 -19.48
C ILE A 46 -17.21 -32.58 -20.04
N HIS A 47 -18.20 -32.20 -19.23
CA HIS A 47 -19.60 -32.15 -19.64
C HIS A 47 -19.98 -30.83 -20.32
N GLU A 48 -19.07 -29.87 -20.46
CA GLU A 48 -19.36 -28.61 -21.12
C GLU A 48 -19.45 -28.78 -22.65
N GLY A 49 -20.47 -28.20 -23.27
CA GLY A 49 -20.63 -28.17 -24.72
C GLY A 49 -22.07 -28.36 -25.19
N ASP A 50 -22.23 -28.58 -26.50
CA ASP A 50 -23.52 -28.71 -27.15
C ASP A 50 -23.95 -30.16 -27.29
N TYR A 51 -25.19 -30.46 -26.95
CA TYR A 51 -25.75 -31.80 -26.96
C TYR A 51 -26.97 -31.89 -27.87
N TYR A 52 -27.15 -33.03 -28.54
CA TYR A 52 -28.36 -33.35 -29.28
C TYR A 52 -28.85 -34.76 -28.94
N CYS A 53 -30.16 -34.96 -29.10
CA CYS A 53 -30.79 -36.26 -28.97
C CYS A 53 -31.04 -36.88 -30.35
N GLN A 54 -30.95 -38.20 -30.41
CA GLN A 54 -31.37 -39.00 -31.56
C GLN A 54 -32.13 -40.24 -31.08
N TYR A 55 -33.17 -40.62 -31.80
CA TYR A 55 -33.99 -41.80 -31.50
C TYR A 55 -33.87 -42.83 -32.62
N GLN A 56 -33.67 -44.09 -32.26
CA GLN A 56 -33.61 -45.23 -33.18
C GLN A 56 -34.61 -46.30 -32.76
N THR A 57 -35.40 -46.83 -33.70
CA THR A 57 -36.38 -47.89 -33.41
C THR A 57 -36.44 -48.90 -34.54
N ARG A 58 -36.92 -50.11 -34.23
CA ARG A 58 -37.05 -51.20 -35.20
C ARG A 58 -38.51 -51.50 -35.46
N VAL A 59 -38.94 -51.38 -36.72
CA VAL A 59 -40.30 -51.66 -37.16
C VAL A 59 -40.26 -52.67 -38.30
N SER A 60 -40.97 -53.79 -38.15
CA SER A 60 -41.04 -54.87 -39.17
C SER A 60 -39.64 -55.26 -39.69
N SER A 61 -38.74 -55.53 -38.75
CA SER A 61 -37.33 -55.88 -38.94
C SER A 61 -36.40 -54.83 -39.58
N ARG A 62 -36.90 -53.62 -39.89
CA ARG A 62 -36.12 -52.48 -40.40
C ARG A 62 -35.82 -51.45 -39.30
N GLU A 63 -34.62 -50.88 -39.34
CA GLU A 63 -34.18 -49.81 -38.43
C GLU A 63 -34.57 -48.43 -38.98
N PHE A 64 -35.10 -47.59 -38.11
CA PHE A 64 -35.48 -46.20 -38.41
C PHE A 64 -34.80 -45.28 -37.42
N THR A 65 -34.26 -44.17 -37.91
CA THR A 65 -33.57 -43.17 -37.10
C THR A 65 -34.23 -41.81 -37.30
N SER A 66 -34.49 -41.10 -36.21
CA SER A 66 -35.01 -39.74 -36.27
C SER A 66 -33.95 -38.74 -36.76
N PRO A 67 -34.37 -37.57 -37.27
CA PRO A 67 -33.48 -36.41 -37.34
C PRO A 67 -32.87 -36.10 -35.96
N GLN A 68 -31.73 -35.41 -35.97
CA GLN A 68 -31.15 -34.87 -34.76
C GLN A 68 -32.09 -33.80 -34.17
N SER A 69 -32.22 -33.78 -32.85
CA SER A 69 -32.93 -32.69 -32.18
C SER A 69 -32.19 -31.35 -32.34
N ALA A 70 -32.86 -30.26 -31.98
CA ALA A 70 -32.15 -29.01 -31.68
C ALA A 70 -31.08 -29.26 -30.61
N THR A 71 -29.99 -28.49 -30.68
CA THR A 71 -28.89 -28.56 -29.73
C THR A 71 -29.25 -27.86 -28.43
N VAL A 72 -28.70 -28.35 -27.32
CA VAL A 72 -28.76 -27.73 -26.00
C VAL A 72 -27.35 -27.54 -25.50
N SER A 73 -26.98 -26.31 -25.18
CA SER A 73 -25.68 -25.98 -24.62
C SER A 73 -25.68 -26.19 -23.12
N LEU A 74 -24.68 -26.91 -22.61
CA LEU A 74 -24.37 -27.05 -21.19
C LEU A 74 -23.09 -26.27 -20.90
N SER A 75 -23.20 -25.22 -20.10
CA SER A 75 -22.06 -24.43 -19.60
C SER A 75 -21.83 -24.70 -18.13
N VAL A 76 -20.57 -24.77 -17.70
CA VAL A 76 -20.20 -24.95 -16.29
C VAL A 76 -19.70 -23.62 -15.74
N ILE A 77 -20.35 -23.11 -14.70
CA ILE A 77 -19.94 -21.87 -14.02
C ILE A 77 -19.29 -22.20 -12.68
N VAL A 78 -18.18 -21.53 -12.36
CA VAL A 78 -17.55 -21.54 -11.04
C VAL A 78 -17.87 -20.22 -10.36
N VAL A 79 -18.51 -20.31 -9.20
CA VAL A 79 -18.84 -19.15 -8.37
C VAL A 79 -17.88 -19.13 -7.21
N LEU A 80 -17.05 -18.09 -7.14
CA LEU A 80 -16.15 -17.86 -6.02
C LEU A 80 -16.80 -16.90 -5.03
N VAL A 81 -16.74 -17.23 -3.74
CA VAL A 81 -17.19 -16.32 -2.68
C VAL A 81 -16.23 -15.14 -2.55
N GLN A 82 -16.77 -13.98 -2.20
CA GLN A 82 -15.97 -12.81 -1.90
C GLN A 82 -15.03 -13.11 -0.72
N PRO A 83 -13.71 -12.87 -0.84
CA PRO A 83 -12.79 -13.10 0.26
C PRO A 83 -13.04 -12.07 1.37
N ASN A 84 -12.54 -12.38 2.56
CA ASN A 84 -12.45 -11.43 3.65
C ASN A 84 -11.07 -10.76 3.63
N ILE A 85 -11.01 -9.49 4.04
CA ILE A 85 -9.76 -8.78 4.30
C ILE A 85 -9.73 -8.34 5.75
N SER A 86 -8.59 -8.56 6.40
CA SER A 86 -8.36 -8.19 7.80
C SER A 86 -6.94 -7.65 7.98
N LEU A 87 -6.68 -7.06 9.15
CA LEU A 87 -5.39 -6.50 9.49
C LEU A 87 -4.94 -7.03 10.85
N SER A 88 -3.65 -7.33 10.96
CA SER A 88 -2.98 -7.72 12.20
C SER A 88 -1.67 -6.96 12.36
N ALA A 89 -1.33 -6.52 13.56
CA ALA A 89 -0.03 -5.92 13.90
C ALA A 89 0.57 -6.66 15.10
N PRO A 90 1.49 -7.62 14.88
CA PRO A 90 1.97 -8.51 15.92
C PRO A 90 2.88 -7.83 16.97
N ASP A 91 3.43 -6.66 16.66
CA ASP A 91 4.34 -5.89 17.52
C ASP A 91 3.63 -4.87 18.42
N GLY A 92 2.30 -4.84 18.42
CA GLY A 92 1.52 -4.02 19.37
C GLY A 92 1.21 -2.59 18.90
N GLY A 93 1.34 -2.29 17.60
CA GLY A 93 1.06 -0.97 17.04
C GLY A 93 -0.40 -0.70 16.61
N LEU A 94 -1.31 -1.68 16.75
CA LEU A 94 -2.69 -1.60 16.25
C LEU A 94 -3.69 -1.09 17.29
N PHE A 95 -4.49 -0.10 16.88
CA PHE A 95 -5.59 0.47 17.64
C PHE A 95 -6.86 0.50 16.78
N TRP A 96 -8.04 0.42 17.41
CA TRP A 96 -9.33 0.54 16.72
C TRP A 96 -9.93 1.92 16.97
N GLY A 97 -9.90 2.76 15.94
CA GLY A 97 -10.53 4.08 15.95
C GLY A 97 -11.96 4.04 15.40
N PRO A 98 -12.70 5.16 15.52
CA PRO A 98 -14.04 5.28 14.95
C PRO A 98 -14.07 5.20 13.41
N GLN A 99 -12.92 5.38 12.75
CA GLN A 99 -12.78 5.32 11.30
C GLN A 99 -12.18 4.00 10.78
N GLY A 100 -11.79 3.08 11.67
CA GLY A 100 -11.19 1.79 11.27
C GLY A 100 -9.93 1.42 12.06
N PRO A 101 -9.15 0.43 11.57
CA PRO A 101 -7.87 0.07 12.17
C PRO A 101 -6.82 1.15 11.95
N GLU A 102 -6.12 1.49 13.02
CA GLU A 102 -5.09 2.51 13.07
C GLU A 102 -3.77 1.90 13.51
N VAL A 103 -2.70 2.15 12.78
CA VAL A 103 -1.38 1.59 13.07
C VAL A 103 -0.40 2.70 13.39
N THR A 104 0.37 2.51 14.45
CA THR A 104 1.42 3.46 14.84
C THR A 104 2.59 3.37 13.87
N ARG A 105 3.04 4.51 13.35
CA ARG A 105 4.21 4.63 12.48
C ARG A 105 5.42 3.92 13.09
N GLY A 106 6.21 3.23 12.26
CA GLY A 106 7.36 2.45 12.71
C GLY A 106 7.03 1.01 13.13
N HIS A 107 5.75 0.66 13.29
CA HIS A 107 5.32 -0.71 13.59
C HIS A 107 5.03 -1.49 12.31
N SER A 108 5.25 -2.79 12.37
CA SER A 108 4.90 -3.77 11.37
C SER A 108 3.40 -4.08 11.36
N LEU A 109 2.87 -4.33 10.17
CA LEU A 109 1.50 -4.79 10.00
C LEU A 109 1.42 -5.85 8.90
N SER A 110 0.36 -6.65 8.95
CA SER A 110 0.06 -7.67 7.95
C SER A 110 -1.41 -7.55 7.55
N LEU A 111 -1.63 -7.31 6.26
CA LEU A 111 -2.96 -7.41 5.65
C LEU A 111 -3.20 -8.87 5.26
N ILE A 112 -4.27 -9.45 5.78
CA ILE A 112 -4.56 -10.87 5.62
C ILE A 112 -5.86 -11.01 4.83
N CYS A 113 -5.75 -11.63 3.66
CA CYS A 113 -6.90 -11.96 2.84
C CYS A 113 -7.18 -13.45 2.95
N SER A 114 -8.43 -13.83 3.17
CA SER A 114 -8.83 -15.22 3.34
C SER A 114 -10.14 -15.52 2.63
N THR A 115 -10.35 -16.77 2.24
CA THR A 115 -11.61 -17.23 1.65
C THR A 115 -12.06 -18.51 2.34
N GLU A 116 -13.33 -18.85 2.17
CA GLU A 116 -13.85 -20.16 2.57
C GLU A 116 -13.21 -21.27 1.73
N PRO A 117 -12.99 -22.49 2.29
CA PRO A 117 -12.40 -23.61 1.56
C PRO A 117 -13.30 -24.15 0.45
N GLN A 118 -13.22 -23.57 -0.75
CA GLN A 118 -13.95 -24.02 -1.95
C GLN A 118 -13.05 -24.75 -2.94
N HIS A 119 -11.85 -24.22 -3.13
CA HIS A 119 -10.85 -24.74 -4.05
C HIS A 119 -9.48 -24.73 -3.39
N GLN A 120 -8.68 -25.76 -3.65
CA GLN A 120 -7.31 -25.82 -3.14
C GLN A 120 -6.41 -24.89 -3.94
N GLY A 121 -5.51 -24.20 -3.24
CA GLY A 121 -4.53 -23.31 -3.86
C GLY A 121 -5.11 -21.97 -4.30
N GLY A 122 -4.64 -21.46 -5.44
CA GLY A 122 -4.96 -20.12 -5.95
C GLY A 122 -4.03 -19.02 -5.41
N SER A 123 -4.39 -17.77 -5.69
CA SER A 123 -3.64 -16.60 -5.25
C SER A 123 -4.56 -15.44 -4.88
N PHE A 124 -4.08 -14.57 -3.99
CA PHE A 124 -4.75 -13.34 -3.63
C PHE A 124 -4.02 -12.16 -4.26
N HIS A 125 -4.80 -11.22 -4.77
CA HIS A 125 -4.35 -9.93 -5.27
C HIS A 125 -4.83 -8.84 -4.31
N LEU A 126 -3.88 -8.18 -3.66
CA LEU A 126 -4.12 -7.02 -2.80
C LEU A 126 -3.96 -5.74 -3.63
N PHE A 127 -5.01 -4.94 -3.70
CA PHE A 127 -5.05 -3.64 -4.35
C PHE A 127 -4.91 -2.54 -3.31
N PHE A 128 -4.03 -1.57 -3.58
CA PHE A 128 -3.85 -0.38 -2.76
C PHE A 128 -4.12 0.88 -3.59
N ASP A 129 -5.08 1.70 -3.15
CA ASP A 129 -5.52 2.90 -3.85
C ASP A 129 -4.46 4.01 -3.87
N GLY A 130 -3.66 4.16 -2.82
CA GLY A 130 -2.66 5.23 -2.70
C GLY A 130 -1.55 5.19 -3.76
N SER A 131 -1.36 4.06 -4.45
CA SER A 131 -0.38 3.96 -5.55
C SER A 131 -0.87 3.21 -6.79
N ASN A 132 -2.14 2.77 -6.81
CA ASN A 132 -2.69 1.88 -7.82
C ASN A 132 -1.84 0.61 -8.07
N ARG A 133 -1.09 0.17 -7.06
CA ARG A 133 -0.26 -1.04 -7.15
C ARG A 133 -1.05 -2.25 -6.65
N THR A 134 -0.85 -3.36 -7.35
CA THR A 134 -1.36 -4.67 -6.95
C THR A 134 -0.21 -5.54 -6.50
N ARG A 135 -0.36 -6.18 -5.34
CA ARG A 135 0.59 -7.17 -4.83
C ARG A 135 -0.09 -8.54 -4.83
N THR A 136 0.58 -9.55 -5.35
CA THR A 136 0.04 -10.91 -5.44
C THR A 136 0.77 -11.83 -4.47
N GLN A 137 0.04 -12.71 -3.80
CA GLN A 137 0.60 -13.81 -3.03
C GLN A 137 -0.20 -15.09 -3.19
N LEU A 138 0.49 -16.23 -3.13
CA LEU A 138 -0.15 -17.53 -3.20
C LEU A 138 -0.98 -17.78 -1.95
N ALA A 139 -2.10 -18.48 -2.12
CA ALA A 139 -2.93 -18.90 -1.02
C ALA A 139 -2.24 -20.05 -0.26
N PHE A 140 -1.92 -19.81 1.01
CA PHE A 140 -1.52 -20.82 1.98
C PHE A 140 -2.67 -21.02 2.97
N ASN A 141 -3.24 -22.23 3.00
CA ASN A 141 -4.43 -22.55 3.79
C ASN A 141 -5.61 -21.58 3.52
N HIS A 142 -5.93 -21.37 2.24
CA HIS A 142 -6.99 -20.46 1.78
C HIS A 142 -6.83 -19.00 2.25
N SER A 143 -5.60 -18.60 2.59
CA SER A 143 -5.27 -17.26 3.05
C SER A 143 -3.93 -16.79 2.48
N ALA A 144 -3.72 -15.48 2.43
CA ALA A 144 -2.43 -14.88 2.12
C ALA A 144 -2.19 -13.64 2.98
N SER A 145 -0.95 -13.47 3.42
CA SER A 145 -0.54 -12.43 4.37
C SER A 145 0.45 -11.47 3.72
N PHE A 146 0.06 -10.22 3.53
CA PHE A 146 0.87 -9.15 2.95
C PHE A 146 1.54 -8.34 4.05
N TYR A 147 2.80 -8.68 4.30
CA TYR A 147 3.60 -8.05 5.34
C TYR A 147 4.14 -6.68 4.91
N ILE A 148 4.01 -5.71 5.80
CA ILE A 148 4.63 -4.38 5.76
C ILE A 148 5.47 -4.25 7.04
N PRO A 149 6.82 -4.22 6.93
CA PRO A 149 7.69 -4.27 8.10
C PRO A 149 7.68 -2.99 8.93
N GLU A 150 7.46 -1.84 8.29
CA GLU A 150 7.48 -0.54 8.94
C GLU A 150 6.40 0.35 8.33
N ALA A 151 5.33 0.59 9.09
CA ALA A 151 4.23 1.44 8.68
C ALA A 151 4.70 2.90 8.57
N ASP A 152 4.26 3.55 7.51
CA ASP A 152 4.57 4.94 7.18
C ASP A 152 3.34 5.58 6.53
N TYR A 153 3.27 6.91 6.46
CA TYR A 153 2.10 7.61 5.89
C TYR A 153 1.83 7.23 4.44
N SER A 154 2.84 6.77 3.69
CA SER A 154 2.69 6.21 2.35
C SER A 154 1.87 4.91 2.28
N HIS A 155 1.70 4.22 3.41
CA HIS A 155 0.88 3.02 3.55
C HIS A 155 -0.55 3.31 4.05
N GLN A 156 -0.91 4.59 4.20
CA GLN A 156 -2.27 4.98 4.56
C GLN A 156 -3.17 4.96 3.31
N GLY A 157 -4.37 4.38 3.44
CA GLY A 157 -5.37 4.37 2.38
C GLY A 157 -6.26 3.13 2.41
N ASN A 158 -6.92 2.84 1.30
CA ASN A 158 -7.85 1.73 1.18
C ASN A 158 -7.21 0.51 0.53
N TYR A 159 -7.39 -0.62 1.21
CA TYR A 159 -6.93 -1.91 0.75
C TYR A 159 -8.10 -2.80 0.40
N SER A 160 -7.99 -3.55 -0.68
CA SER A 160 -9.01 -4.50 -1.09
C SER A 160 -8.39 -5.73 -1.71
N CYS A 161 -9.11 -6.85 -1.68
CA CYS A 161 -8.59 -8.13 -2.11
C CYS A 161 -9.47 -8.80 -3.17
N VAL A 162 -8.85 -9.54 -4.08
CA VAL A 162 -9.48 -10.46 -5.02
C VAL A 162 -8.78 -11.81 -4.89
N TYR A 163 -9.54 -12.89 -4.88
CA TYR A 163 -9.03 -14.25 -4.97
C TYR A 163 -9.13 -14.75 -6.41
N GLU A 164 -8.06 -15.40 -6.89
CA GLU A 164 -7.97 -15.99 -8.23
C GLU A 164 -7.57 -17.46 -8.11
N VAL A 165 -8.28 -18.33 -8.82
CA VAL A 165 -7.95 -19.76 -8.88
C VAL A 165 -8.15 -20.30 -10.29
N THR A 166 -7.31 -21.26 -10.66
CA THR A 166 -7.42 -21.97 -11.94
C THR A 166 -8.05 -23.33 -11.70
N VAL A 167 -9.20 -23.58 -12.34
CA VAL A 167 -9.91 -24.87 -12.30
C VAL A 167 -10.08 -25.35 -13.75
N SER A 168 -9.66 -26.59 -14.03
CA SER A 168 -9.71 -27.18 -15.38
C SER A 168 -9.20 -26.24 -16.48
N SER A 169 -8.01 -25.66 -16.26
CA SER A 169 -7.31 -24.74 -17.18
C SER A 169 -7.99 -23.40 -17.41
N HIS A 170 -9.07 -23.09 -16.69
CA HIS A 170 -9.75 -21.80 -16.73
C HIS A 170 -9.50 -21.03 -15.44
N THR A 171 -9.27 -19.73 -15.57
CA THR A 171 -9.01 -18.85 -14.43
C THR A 171 -10.29 -18.12 -14.03
N PHE A 172 -10.61 -18.19 -12.74
CA PHE A 172 -11.78 -17.56 -12.15
C PHE A 172 -11.34 -16.56 -11.09
N LYS A 173 -12.04 -15.42 -11.02
CA LYS A 173 -11.81 -14.36 -10.04
C LYS A 173 -13.03 -14.16 -9.18
N SER A 174 -12.81 -13.99 -7.88
CA SER A 174 -13.85 -13.55 -6.96
C SER A 174 -14.22 -12.10 -7.25
N THR A 175 -15.36 -11.66 -6.70
CA THR A 175 -15.59 -10.23 -6.52
C THR A 175 -14.53 -9.63 -5.60
N GLN A 176 -14.20 -8.36 -5.83
CA GLN A 176 -13.32 -7.58 -4.96
C GLN A 176 -13.98 -7.31 -3.61
N THR A 177 -13.20 -7.38 -2.52
CA THR A 177 -13.70 -7.07 -1.17
C THR A 177 -14.14 -5.62 -1.05
N ALA A 178 -15.02 -5.34 -0.08
CA ALA A 178 -15.15 -3.98 0.43
C ALA A 178 -13.77 -3.44 0.89
N PRO A 179 -13.51 -2.14 0.72
CA PRO A 179 -12.24 -1.55 1.09
C PRO A 179 -12.05 -1.54 2.62
N LEU A 180 -10.87 -1.96 3.06
CA LEU A 180 -10.38 -1.78 4.43
C LEU A 180 -9.48 -0.55 4.47
N THR A 181 -9.94 0.51 5.12
CA THR A 181 -9.15 1.73 5.32
C THR A 181 -8.14 1.54 6.43
N VAL A 182 -6.86 1.74 6.13
CA VAL A 182 -5.75 1.71 7.09
C VAL A 182 -5.28 3.13 7.35
N ILE A 183 -5.21 3.52 8.61
CA ILE A 183 -4.78 4.85 9.04
C ILE A 183 -3.45 4.73 9.78
N VAL A 184 -2.50 5.63 9.50
CA VAL A 184 -1.18 5.63 10.17
C VAL A 184 -1.06 6.82 11.11
N ARG A 185 -0.66 6.57 12.37
CA ARG A 185 -0.54 7.60 13.42
C ARG A 185 0.90 7.80 13.89
N ALA A 186 1.23 9.03 14.29
CA ALA A 186 2.50 9.31 14.95
C ALA A 186 2.52 8.77 16.38
N SER A 187 3.67 8.27 16.83
CA SER A 187 3.91 7.97 18.24
C SER A 187 4.31 9.25 18.99
N LEU A 188 3.53 9.63 20.01
CA LEU A 188 3.85 10.74 20.92
C LEU A 188 4.67 10.28 22.13
N ALA A 189 4.88 8.97 22.30
CA ALA A 189 5.65 8.40 23.41
C ALA A 189 7.05 9.01 23.60
N PRO A 190 7.89 9.23 22.55
CA PRO A 190 9.20 9.85 22.73
C PRO A 190 9.11 11.32 23.18
N ILE A 191 8.06 12.05 22.78
CA ILE A 191 7.85 13.44 23.18
C ILE A 191 7.48 13.50 24.67
N ILE A 192 6.62 12.59 25.15
CA ILE A 192 6.24 12.53 26.56
C ILE A 192 7.43 12.09 27.42
N ALA A 193 8.18 11.07 27.00
CA ALA A 193 9.34 10.58 27.74
C ALA A 193 10.44 11.65 27.87
N SER A 194 10.77 12.33 26.77
CA SER A 194 11.76 13.42 26.79
C SER A 194 11.31 14.62 27.61
N GLY A 195 10.03 14.99 27.53
CA GLY A 195 9.44 16.07 28.35
C GLY A 195 9.50 15.77 29.86
N VAL A 196 9.19 14.54 30.27
CA VAL A 196 9.27 14.12 31.68
C VAL A 196 10.72 14.14 32.17
N ILE A 197 11.67 13.60 31.41
CA ILE A 197 13.10 13.57 31.79
C ILE A 197 13.66 14.99 31.88
N SER A 198 13.37 15.84 30.90
CA SER A 198 13.81 17.24 30.88
C SER A 198 13.21 18.04 32.04
N GLY A 199 11.91 17.86 32.31
CA GLY A 199 11.23 18.51 33.44
C GLY A 199 11.79 18.08 34.80
N LEU A 200 12.05 16.78 34.99
CA LEU A 200 12.67 16.26 36.22
C LEU A 200 14.10 16.80 36.42
N PHE A 201 14.89 16.87 35.33
CA PHE A 201 16.23 17.45 35.37
C PHE A 201 16.19 18.93 35.77
N LEU A 202 15.33 19.73 35.14
CA LEU A 202 15.15 21.15 35.47
C LEU A 202 14.70 21.34 36.94
N LEU A 203 13.77 20.51 37.42
CA LEU A 203 13.30 20.54 38.81
C LEU A 203 14.41 20.25 39.84
N LEU A 204 15.39 19.41 39.51
CA LEU A 204 16.53 19.13 40.40
C LEU A 204 17.67 20.16 40.26
N LEU A 205 17.89 20.68 39.05
CA LEU A 205 18.95 21.66 38.78
C LEU A 205 18.68 23.01 39.44
N ILE A 206 17.44 23.52 39.41
CA ILE A 206 17.08 24.82 40.00
C ILE A 206 17.43 24.90 41.51
N PRO A 207 16.97 23.98 42.38
CA PRO A 207 17.34 24.00 43.79
C PRO A 207 18.82 23.75 44.05
N ALA A 208 19.49 22.91 43.24
CA ALA A 208 20.93 22.70 43.34
C ALA A 208 21.72 23.98 43.04
N VAL A 209 21.37 24.70 41.98
CA VAL A 209 21.99 26.00 41.63
C VAL A 209 21.72 27.02 42.73
N LEU A 210 20.48 27.11 43.24
CA LEU A 210 20.16 28.02 44.35
C LEU A 210 20.95 27.69 45.63
N TYR A 211 21.16 26.40 45.93
CA TYR A 211 22.00 25.95 47.04
C TYR A 211 23.47 26.33 46.82
N LEU A 212 24.02 26.11 45.62
CA LEU A 212 25.40 26.45 45.27
C LEU A 212 25.65 27.96 45.30
N VAL A 213 24.70 28.78 44.82
CA VAL A 213 24.77 30.25 44.88
C VAL A 213 24.72 30.74 46.33
N LYS A 214 23.83 30.19 47.17
CA LYS A 214 23.82 30.50 48.61
C LYS A 214 25.13 30.13 49.29
N LYS A 215 25.65 28.93 49.04
CA LYS A 215 26.93 28.47 49.59
C LYS A 215 28.09 29.39 49.21
N LYS A 216 28.12 29.86 47.96
CA LYS A 216 29.16 30.77 47.46
C LYS A 216 29.03 32.17 48.08
N CYS A 217 27.80 32.69 48.21
CA CYS A 217 27.54 33.99 48.84
C CYS A 217 27.83 34.00 50.37
N LEU A 218 27.75 32.85 51.04
CA LEU A 218 28.10 32.69 52.47
C LEU A 218 29.62 32.55 52.71
N SER A 219 30.41 32.29 51.66
CA SER A 219 31.86 32.10 51.78
C SER A 219 32.67 33.41 51.69
N ASP A 220 32.10 34.47 51.09
CA ASP A 220 32.80 35.75 50.85
C ASP A 220 32.75 36.74 52.05
N THR A 221 32.33 36.31 53.24
CA THR A 221 32.16 37.20 54.42
C THR A 221 33.26 37.06 55.50
N ASN A 222 34.38 36.34 55.26
CA ASN A 222 35.36 36.03 56.34
C ASN A 222 36.84 36.39 56.08
N THR A 223 37.15 37.44 55.31
CA THR A 223 38.54 37.89 55.14
C THR A 223 38.66 39.42 55.07
N HIS A 224 38.51 40.11 56.21
CA HIS A 224 38.98 41.49 56.36
C HIS A 224 39.37 41.77 57.84
N THR A 225 40.62 41.45 58.20
CA THR A 225 41.31 42.06 59.35
C THR A 225 42.71 42.49 58.93
N ILE A 226 42.88 43.80 58.80
CA ILE A 226 44.09 44.51 58.41
C ILE A 226 45.03 44.60 59.62
N GLN A 227 46.27 44.15 59.50
CA GLN A 227 47.36 44.54 60.40
C GLN A 227 48.12 45.74 59.80
N MET A 228 48.21 46.81 60.58
CA MET A 228 49.04 47.99 60.32
C MET A 228 50.51 47.67 60.62
N ASN A 229 51.45 48.18 59.81
CA ASN A 229 52.71 48.74 60.29
C ASN A 229 53.40 49.60 59.20
N THR A 230 54.08 50.62 59.70
CA THR A 230 54.45 51.90 59.07
C THR A 230 55.97 52.07 58.84
N VAL A 231 56.34 52.74 57.72
CA VAL A 231 57.50 53.67 57.50
C VAL A 231 58.91 52.99 57.44
N ALA A 232 59.84 53.24 56.49
CA ALA A 232 60.27 54.52 55.89
C ALA A 232 61.06 54.38 54.56
N ASN A 233 60.92 55.41 53.71
CA ASN A 233 61.91 56.16 52.88
C ASN A 233 62.80 55.41 51.84
N SER A 234 62.93 55.85 50.57
CA SER A 234 63.30 57.22 50.14
C SER A 234 63.19 57.46 48.61
N SER A 235 62.59 58.61 48.25
CA SER A 235 62.84 59.59 47.16
C SER A 235 63.40 59.23 45.76
N ALA A 236 62.66 59.60 44.68
CA ALA A 236 62.98 60.76 43.79
C ALA A 236 62.07 60.89 42.53
N ILE A 237 61.21 61.93 42.50
CA ILE A 237 60.86 62.93 41.46
C ILE A 237 60.68 62.50 39.96
N THR A 238 59.44 62.40 39.42
CA THR A 238 58.63 63.37 38.57
C THR A 238 59.15 63.51 37.11
N TYR A 239 58.40 63.33 36.01
CA TYR A 239 57.11 63.89 35.50
C TYR A 239 56.33 62.82 34.67
N GLY A 240 55.02 62.60 34.84
CA GLY A 240 53.90 63.18 34.05
C GLY A 240 53.70 62.45 32.71
N HIS A 241 52.55 61.95 32.25
CA HIS A 241 51.13 62.03 32.60
C HIS A 241 50.41 60.93 31.78
N GLY A 242 49.45 60.17 32.36
CA GLY A 242 48.61 59.24 31.57
C GLY A 242 48.00 58.06 32.34
N GLN A 243 46.82 58.29 32.91
CA GLN A 243 45.80 57.31 33.32
C GLN A 243 45.50 56.29 32.20
N VAL A 244 45.10 55.03 32.37
CA VAL A 244 44.64 54.18 33.48
C VAL A 244 45.00 52.74 33.10
N GLY A 245 45.50 51.95 34.04
CA GLY A 245 45.65 50.51 33.89
C GLY A 245 45.56 49.84 35.24
N SER A 246 44.78 48.76 35.32
CA SER A 246 45.03 47.66 36.26
C SER A 246 45.20 46.37 35.45
N PRO A 247 46.46 45.97 35.18
CA PRO A 247 46.91 44.61 34.88
C PRO A 247 46.84 43.73 36.15
N TRP A 248 46.86 42.40 36.18
CA TRP A 248 47.66 41.38 35.46
C TRP A 248 46.80 40.08 35.43
N ASP A 249 46.63 39.34 34.34
CA ASP A 249 47.56 38.63 33.43
C ASP A 249 48.01 37.25 33.94
N GLU A 250 47.48 36.21 33.27
CA GLU A 250 48.10 34.94 32.82
C GLU A 250 47.20 34.48 31.63
N ASP A 251 47.60 34.15 30.40
CA ASP A 251 48.87 34.04 29.67
C ASP A 251 48.55 34.08 28.16
N GLU A 252 49.22 34.92 27.35
CA GLU A 252 49.27 34.76 25.89
C GLU A 252 50.71 34.96 25.38
N ASN A 253 51.26 33.91 24.74
CA ASN A 253 52.54 34.00 24.03
C ASN A 253 52.29 34.19 22.53
N ILE A 254 52.72 35.34 22.03
CA ILE A 254 52.89 35.64 20.60
C ILE A 254 54.28 35.17 20.16
N TYR A 255 54.38 34.49 19.02
CA TYR A 255 55.65 34.35 18.28
C TYR A 255 55.54 35.10 16.95
N MET A 256 56.41 36.09 16.75
CA MET A 256 56.72 36.68 15.43
C MET A 256 57.71 35.78 14.68
N ASN A 257 57.55 35.74 13.36
CA ASN A 257 58.29 34.92 12.39
C ASN A 257 59.78 35.29 12.26
N ALA A 258 60.61 34.28 11.99
CA ALA A 258 61.95 34.43 11.43
C ALA A 258 62.14 33.54 10.19
N VAL A 259 61.93 34.15 9.01
CA VAL A 259 62.83 34.25 7.82
C VAL A 259 63.57 33.00 7.28
N MET A 260 63.44 32.82 5.93
CA MET A 260 64.29 32.15 4.90
C MET A 260 63.71 30.86 4.22
N PRO A 261 64.13 30.44 3.00
CA PRO A 261 63.40 30.66 1.73
C PRO A 261 63.23 29.39 0.85
N ALA A 262 62.57 29.55 -0.31
CA ALA A 262 62.72 28.87 -1.62
C ALA A 262 63.12 27.37 -1.73
N ASP A 263 62.27 26.58 -2.41
CA ASP A 263 62.60 25.76 -3.62
C ASP A 263 61.25 25.27 -4.24
N GLN A 264 60.69 25.85 -5.31
CA GLN A 264 60.98 25.70 -6.74
C GLN A 264 60.35 24.44 -7.40
N ARG A 265 59.56 24.71 -8.45
CA ARG A 265 59.19 23.86 -9.62
C ARG A 265 58.12 22.77 -9.42
N ASP A 266 57.14 22.56 -10.31
CA ASP A 266 56.83 23.00 -11.69
C ASP A 266 55.29 22.85 -11.88
N HIS A 267 54.55 23.81 -12.47
CA HIS A 267 54.18 23.89 -13.91
C HIS A 267 53.50 22.62 -14.47
N TYR A 268 52.33 22.55 -15.12
CA TYR A 268 51.32 23.43 -15.76
C TYR A 268 49.97 22.63 -15.74
N LYS A 269 48.73 23.12 -15.96
CA LYS A 269 48.18 24.05 -16.96
C LYS A 269 46.85 24.66 -16.48
N GLU A 270 46.67 25.92 -16.86
CA GLU A 270 45.43 26.70 -16.96
C GLU A 270 44.49 26.10 -18.04
N ASP A 271 43.17 26.31 -17.91
CA ASP A 271 42.45 27.25 -18.80
C ASP A 271 41.02 27.51 -18.27
N ASP A 272 40.75 28.78 -17.97
CA ASP A 272 39.56 29.63 -18.22
C ASP A 272 38.20 28.96 -18.53
N GLY A 273 37.05 29.45 -18.08
CA GLY A 273 36.67 30.80 -17.68
C GLY A 273 35.23 31.05 -18.17
N ASP A 274 34.42 31.63 -17.28
CA ASP A 274 33.28 32.55 -17.51
C ASP A 274 31.98 32.06 -18.18
N LEU A 275 30.84 32.13 -17.46
CA LEU A 275 29.88 33.27 -17.39
C LEU A 275 29.21 33.55 -18.75
N GLU A 276 27.89 33.33 -18.85
CA GLU A 276 26.88 34.39 -18.67
C GLU A 276 25.45 33.84 -18.82
N ASP A 277 24.55 34.52 -18.10
CA ASP A 277 23.10 34.52 -18.27
C ASP A 277 22.70 34.96 -19.68
N ASP A 278 21.52 34.54 -20.17
CA ASP A 278 20.63 35.51 -20.84
C ASP A 278 19.18 35.04 -20.99
N TYR A 279 18.28 35.99 -20.71
CA TYR A 279 16.84 35.98 -20.97
C TYR A 279 16.55 36.31 -22.44
N VAL A 280 15.52 35.74 -23.07
CA VAL A 280 14.65 36.48 -24.04
C VAL A 280 13.22 35.90 -24.04
N ASN A 281 12.24 36.79 -24.17
CA ASN A 281 10.79 36.56 -24.25
C ASN A 281 10.20 37.20 -25.55
N VAL A 282 9.00 36.73 -25.97
CA VAL A 282 7.97 37.32 -26.90
C VAL A 282 8.32 37.33 -28.42
N GLU A 283 7.47 37.00 -29.42
CA GLU A 283 6.11 37.47 -29.81
C GLU A 283 5.58 36.57 -30.99
N GLU A 284 4.36 36.02 -30.98
CA GLU A 284 3.07 36.49 -31.60
C GLU A 284 2.87 36.23 -33.12
N LEU A 285 1.59 36.03 -33.50
CA LEU A 285 0.89 36.00 -34.82
C LEU A 285 0.35 34.58 -35.17
N LEU A 286 -0.95 34.26 -35.25
CA LEU A 286 -2.19 35.01 -35.52
C LEU A 286 -3.44 34.23 -35.01
N GLY A 287 -4.47 34.95 -34.57
CA GLY A 287 -5.90 34.64 -34.85
C GLY A 287 -6.52 35.85 -35.60
N PRO A 288 -7.83 35.94 -35.90
CA PRO A 288 -8.95 35.01 -35.66
C PRO A 288 -9.88 34.82 -36.89
N THR A 289 -10.83 33.86 -36.84
CA THR A 289 -12.15 34.04 -37.48
C THR A 289 -13.24 33.38 -36.64
N ALA A 290 -14.17 34.21 -36.17
CA ALA A 290 -15.48 33.82 -35.67
C ALA A 290 -16.35 33.30 -36.82
N ILE A 291 -17.08 32.20 -36.61
CA ILE A 291 -18.40 31.98 -37.20
C ILE A 291 -19.32 31.39 -36.12
N ASP A 292 -20.39 32.13 -35.91
CA ASP A 292 -21.59 31.90 -35.11
C ASP A 292 -22.52 30.89 -35.80
N HIS A 293 -23.19 30.00 -35.04
CA HIS A 293 -24.46 29.34 -35.40
C HIS A 293 -25.05 28.57 -34.20
N ASP A 294 -25.73 29.33 -33.35
CA ASP A 294 -27.10 29.19 -32.80
C ASP A 294 -28.03 27.97 -33.18
N TYR A 295 -28.79 27.51 -32.16
CA TYR A 295 -30.01 26.63 -32.07
C TYR A 295 -29.86 25.10 -32.33
N GLU A 296 -30.44 24.15 -31.58
CA GLU A 296 -31.79 24.09 -30.97
C GLU A 296 -31.87 23.38 -29.60
N GLU A 297 -32.98 23.74 -28.93
CA GLU A 297 -33.52 23.38 -27.63
C GLU A 297 -34.38 22.10 -27.74
N ASP A 298 -34.15 21.08 -26.91
CA ASP A 298 -35.08 19.95 -26.75
C ASP A 298 -35.49 19.87 -25.29
N ASP A 299 -36.67 20.39 -25.00
CA ASP A 299 -37.37 20.27 -23.73
C ASP A 299 -38.76 19.66 -23.97
N ILE A 300 -39.11 18.72 -23.07
CA ILE A 300 -40.47 18.29 -22.67
C ILE A 300 -41.14 17.21 -23.54
N TYR A 301 -41.39 16.04 -22.94
CA TYR A 301 -42.71 15.67 -22.41
C TYR A 301 -42.61 14.66 -21.26
N GLN A 302 -42.98 15.13 -20.05
CA GLN A 302 -43.55 14.26 -19.03
C GLN A 302 -44.88 13.71 -19.53
N ASN A 303 -45.16 12.44 -19.23
CA ASN A 303 -46.49 11.89 -19.35
C ASN A 303 -46.90 11.26 -18.02
N TYR A 304 -47.95 11.83 -17.44
CA TYR A 304 -48.77 11.23 -16.40
C TYR A 304 -49.76 10.26 -17.06
N ASN A 305 -49.69 8.98 -16.71
CA ASN A 305 -50.84 8.11 -16.38
C ASN A 305 -50.36 6.77 -15.85
#